data_AF-W9JET8-F1
#
_entry.id   AF-W9JET8-F1
#
_cell.length_a   1.000
_cell.length_b   1.000
_cell.length_c   1.000
_cell.angle_alpha   90.00
_cell.angle_beta   90.00
_cell.angle_gamma   90.00
#
_symmetry.space_group_name_H-M   'P 1'
#
loop_
_entity.id
_entity.type
_entity.pdbx_description
1 polymer ?
#
loop_
_entity_poly.entity_id
_entity_poly.type
_entity_poly.pdbx_seq_one_letter_code
_entity_poly.pdbx_strand_id
1 'polypeptide(L)'
;MAPFQDLSYNILIQLNELEDSILETKTTYSVILCPDSKGQRGTTMPPPNEMVLLVEKLHQIQPLIVGMVALATNRVDQRVAEGHRRQFGLLQVQVLQMLDEMGQRLEEVNKRLESGNQKHMGSRP
;
A
#
# COMPACT_ATOMS: atom_id res chain seq x y z
N MET A 1 -7.27 -26.22 19.27
CA MET A 1 -7.45 -24.79 19.56
C MET A 1 -8.79 -24.36 18.98
N ALA A 2 -9.38 -23.24 19.45
CA ALA A 2 -10.68 -22.79 18.95
C ALA A 2 -10.50 -22.14 17.56
N PRO A 3 -11.32 -22.47 16.55
CA PRO A 3 -11.14 -21.99 15.17
C PRO A 3 -10.99 -20.46 15.03
N PHE A 4 -11.64 -19.68 15.91
CA PHE A 4 -11.50 -18.23 15.94
C PHE A 4 -10.09 -17.77 16.35
N GLN A 5 -9.50 -18.39 17.37
CA GLN A 5 -8.19 -18.00 17.90
C GLN A 5 -7.08 -18.32 16.89
N ASP A 6 -7.15 -19.48 16.24
CA ASP A 6 -6.18 -19.88 15.23
C ASP A 6 -6.22 -18.93 14.02
N LEU A 7 -7.43 -18.58 13.57
CA LEU A 7 -7.62 -17.62 12.49
C LEU A 7 -7.14 -16.21 12.89
N SER A 8 -7.48 -15.74 14.08
CA SER A 8 -7.04 -14.45 14.59
C SER A 8 -5.52 -14.34 14.64
N TYR A 9 -4.84 -15.37 15.15
CA TYR A 9 -3.38 -15.36 15.23
C TYR A 9 -2.73 -15.34 13.85
N ASN A 10 -3.26 -16.12 12.89
CA ASN A 10 -2.77 -16.13 11.52
C ASN A 10 -2.95 -14.76 10.84
N ILE A 11 -4.13 -14.14 10.97
CA ILE A 11 -4.38 -12.81 10.42
C ILE A 11 -3.44 -11.77 11.02
N LEU A 12 -3.19 -11.82 12.34
CA LEU A 12 -2.28 -10.89 13.00
C LEU A 12 -0.87 -10.95 12.41
N ILE A 13 -0.34 -12.16 12.15
CA ILE A 13 0.96 -12.34 11.50
C ILE A 13 0.97 -11.67 10.12
N GLN A 14 -0.04 -11.96 9.29
CA GLN A 14 -0.11 -11.41 7.93
C GLN A 14 -0.26 -9.87 7.92
N LEU A 15 -0.99 -9.31 8.88
CA LEU A 15 -1.11 -7.85 9.01
C LEU A 15 0.23 -7.21 9.39
N ASN A 16 0.98 -7.80 10.31
CA ASN A 16 2.31 -7.31 10.69
C ASN A 16 3.29 -7.41 9.52
N GLU A 17 3.31 -8.54 8.80
CA GLU A 17 4.16 -8.70 7.61
C GLU A 17 3.82 -7.70 6.49
N LEU A 18 2.53 -7.36 6.32
CA LEU A 18 2.11 -6.32 5.39
C LEU A 18 2.56 -4.93 5.86
N GLU A 19 2.41 -4.62 7.15
CA GLU A 19 2.86 -3.37 7.74
C GLU A 19 4.37 -3.16 7.55
N ASP A 20 5.17 -4.19 7.83
CA ASP A 20 6.63 -4.17 7.62
C ASP A 20 6.97 -3.95 6.14
N SER A 21 6.27 -4.63 5.22
CA SER A 21 6.47 -4.47 3.77
C SER A 21 6.15 -3.05 3.29
N ILE A 22 5.08 -2.45 3.81
CA ILE A 22 4.69 -1.07 3.51
C ILE A 22 5.74 -0.10 4.03
N LEU A 23 6.20 -0.29 5.27
CA LEU A 23 7.22 0.56 5.89
C LEU A 23 8.55 0.48 5.12
N GLU A 24 8.98 -0.71 4.73
CA GLU A 24 10.18 -0.93 3.92
C GLU A 24 10.08 -0.22 2.57
N THR A 25 8.92 -0.36 1.89
CA THR A 25 8.68 0.30 0.60
C THR A 25 8.71 1.82 0.74
N LYS A 26 8.01 2.38 1.73
CA LYS A 26 8.02 3.82 2.00
C LYS A 26 9.40 4.35 2.36
N THR A 27 10.20 3.57 3.09
CA THR A 27 11.57 3.95 3.44
C THR A 27 12.47 3.96 2.21
N THR A 28 12.38 2.92 1.39
CA THR A 28 13.17 2.74 0.16
C THR A 28 12.85 3.82 -0.88
N TYR A 29 11.57 4.17 -1.04
CA TYR A 29 11.09 5.14 -2.04
C TYR A 29 10.55 6.44 -1.42
N SER A 30 11.14 6.85 -0.30
CA SER A 30 10.70 8.01 0.49
C SER A 30 10.59 9.31 -0.32
N VAL A 31 11.39 9.49 -1.36
CA VAL A 31 11.32 10.69 -2.22
C VAL A 31 9.98 10.81 -2.96
N ILE A 32 9.37 9.68 -3.30
CA ILE A 32 8.12 9.64 -4.05
C ILE A 32 6.93 9.47 -3.11
N LEU A 33 7.10 8.62 -2.09
CA LEU A 33 6.04 8.20 -1.19
C LEU A 33 5.98 9.01 0.13
N CYS A 34 6.94 9.90 0.36
CA CYS A 34 6.99 10.79 1.53
C CYS A 34 7.36 12.23 1.09
N PRO A 35 6.38 13.08 0.75
CA PRO A 35 6.62 14.42 0.19
C PRO A 35 7.38 15.40 1.11
N ASP A 36 7.46 15.12 2.42
CA ASP A 36 8.20 15.92 3.41
C ASP A 36 9.72 15.64 3.46
N SER A 37 10.22 14.70 2.65
CA SER A 37 11.64 14.38 2.59
C SER A 37 12.42 15.51 1.91
N LYS A 38 12.85 16.49 2.72
CA LYS A 38 13.62 17.68 2.33
C LYS A 38 14.81 17.31 1.43
N GLY A 39 14.64 17.47 0.12
CA GLY A 39 15.74 17.67 -0.83
C GLY A 39 16.45 16.44 -1.37
N GLN A 40 15.99 15.21 -1.12
CA GLN A 40 16.56 14.06 -1.81
C GLN A 40 15.99 13.95 -3.23
N ARG A 41 16.80 14.25 -4.24
CA ARG A 41 16.51 13.90 -5.64
C ARG A 41 16.79 12.41 -5.84
N GLY A 42 15.83 11.57 -5.48
CA GLY A 42 15.72 10.19 -5.96
C GLY A 42 14.66 10.14 -7.07
N THR A 43 14.96 9.47 -8.18
CA THR A 43 14.05 9.34 -9.34
C THR A 43 13.45 7.94 -9.47
N THR A 44 13.84 7.01 -8.60
CA THR A 44 13.48 5.61 -8.72
C THR A 44 12.12 5.38 -8.10
N MET A 45 11.13 5.16 -8.96
CA MET A 45 9.81 4.71 -8.53
C MET A 45 9.89 3.28 -7.98
N PRO A 46 8.98 2.91 -7.05
CA PRO A 46 8.76 1.52 -6.74
C PRO A 46 8.49 0.75 -8.05
N PRO A 47 9.15 -0.38 -8.30
CA PRO A 47 8.84 -1.20 -9.46
C PRO A 47 7.40 -1.68 -9.34
N PRO A 48 6.64 -1.75 -10.45
CA PRO A 48 5.23 -2.16 -10.41
C PRO A 48 5.00 -3.48 -9.68
N ASN A 49 5.91 -4.44 -9.83
CA ASN A 49 5.81 -5.75 -9.16
C ASN A 49 5.79 -5.63 -7.62
N GLU A 50 6.56 -4.72 -7.02
CA GLU A 50 6.54 -4.53 -5.56
C GLU A 50 5.18 -3.99 -5.10
N MET A 51 4.59 -3.06 -5.86
CA MET A 51 3.26 -2.54 -5.56
C MET A 51 2.16 -3.58 -5.76
N VAL A 52 2.27 -4.41 -6.80
CA VAL A 52 1.34 -5.53 -7.02
C VAL A 52 1.38 -6.49 -5.84
N LEU A 53 2.57 -6.83 -5.32
CA LEU A 53 2.69 -7.70 -4.15
C LEU A 53 1.96 -7.15 -2.91
N LEU A 54 2.02 -5.83 -2.67
CA LEU A 54 1.27 -5.21 -1.57
C LEU A 54 -0.26 -5.32 -1.78
N VAL A 55 -0.73 -5.12 -3.01
CA VAL A 55 -2.16 -5.24 -3.36
C VAL A 55 -2.64 -6.69 -3.29
N GLU A 56 -1.80 -7.64 -3.69
CA GLU A 56 -2.07 -9.07 -3.58
C GLU A 56 -2.19 -9.51 -2.12
N LYS A 57 -1.27 -9.07 -1.25
CA LYS A 57 -1.37 -9.32 0.20
C LYS A 57 -2.68 -8.78 0.78
N LEU A 58 -3.09 -7.56 0.40
CA LEU A 58 -4.39 -7.01 0.81
C LEU A 58 -5.56 -7.90 0.36
N HIS A 59 -5.55 -8.36 -0.89
CA HIS A 59 -6.59 -9.26 -1.42
C HIS A 59 -6.61 -10.62 -0.72
N GLN A 60 -5.47 -11.14 -0.29
CA GLN A 60 -5.37 -12.40 0.45
C GLN A 60 -5.90 -12.27 1.88
N ILE A 61 -5.60 -11.16 2.56
CA ILE A 61 -5.99 -10.94 3.97
C ILE A 61 -7.48 -10.60 4.11
N GLN A 62 -8.06 -9.84 3.18
CA GLN A 62 -9.47 -9.39 3.23
C GLN A 62 -10.49 -10.51 3.50
N PRO A 63 -10.51 -11.65 2.76
CA PRO A 63 -11.47 -12.71 3.03
C PRO A 63 -11.27 -13.37 4.40
N LEU A 64 -10.05 -13.39 4.93
CA LEU A 64 -9.76 -13.93 6.26
C LEU A 64 -10.37 -13.04 7.35
N ILE A 65 -10.25 -11.71 7.20
CA ILE A 65 -10.90 -10.73 8.08
C ILE A 65 -12.43 -10.93 8.08
N VAL A 66 -13.02 -11.06 6.89
CA VAL A 66 -14.47 -11.31 6.75
C VAL A 66 -14.87 -12.62 7.44
N GLY A 67 -14.10 -13.70 7.23
CA GLY A 67 -14.33 -14.99 7.88
C GLY A 67 -14.22 -14.90 9.40
N MET A 68 -13.24 -14.17 9.93
CA MET A 68 -13.07 -13.98 11.37
C MET A 68 -14.23 -13.21 12.00
N VAL A 69 -14.71 -12.14 11.34
CA VAL A 69 -15.89 -11.39 11.79
C VAL A 69 -17.13 -12.29 11.83
N ALA A 70 -17.29 -13.17 10.82
CA ALA A 70 -18.40 -14.12 10.80
C ALA A 70 -18.32 -15.17 11.93
N LEU A 71 -17.12 -15.56 12.34
CA LEU A 71 -16.89 -16.51 13.44
C LEU A 71 -16.97 -15.89 14.84
N ALA A 72 -16.94 -14.56 14.95
CA ALA A 72 -16.93 -13.84 16.22
C ALA A 72 -18.32 -13.85 16.89
N THR A 73 -18.61 -14.91 17.66
CA THR A 73 -19.93 -15.13 18.26
C THR A 73 -20.12 -14.48 19.62
N ASN A 74 -19.04 -14.15 20.34
CA ASN A 74 -19.10 -13.48 21.64
C ASN A 74 -18.48 -12.08 21.59
N ARG A 75 -18.73 -11.27 22.63
CA ARG A 75 -18.29 -9.87 22.70
C ARG A 75 -16.77 -9.69 22.69
N VAL A 76 -16.02 -10.66 23.21
CA VAL A 76 -14.55 -10.59 23.24
C VAL A 76 -14.03 -10.80 21.82
N ASP A 77 -14.49 -11.87 21.15
CA ASP A 77 -14.12 -12.19 19.78
C ASP A 77 -14.50 -11.06 18.82
N GLN A 78 -15.67 -10.44 19.01
CA GLN A 78 -16.10 -9.29 18.19
C GLN A 78 -15.17 -8.09 18.34
N ARG A 79 -14.69 -7.79 19.56
CA ARG A 79 -13.71 -6.71 19.79
C ARG A 79 -12.37 -7.03 19.14
N VAL A 80 -11.93 -8.29 19.23
CA VAL A 80 -10.69 -8.75 18.58
C VAL A 80 -10.82 -8.62 17.06
N ALA A 81 -11.93 -9.10 16.49
CA ALA A 81 -12.19 -9.03 15.05
C ALA A 81 -12.24 -7.59 14.53
N GLU A 82 -12.88 -6.69 15.28
CA GLU A 82 -12.91 -5.26 14.96
C GLU A 82 -11.51 -4.62 15.03
N GLY A 83 -10.66 -5.08 15.95
CA GLY A 83 -9.25 -4.68 16.03
C GLY A 83 -8.50 -4.96 14.73
N HIS A 84 -8.56 -6.21 14.24
CA HIS A 84 -7.89 -6.59 13.00
C HIS A 84 -8.51 -5.90 11.79
N ARG A 85 -9.84 -5.76 11.75
CA ARG A 85 -10.54 -5.04 10.67
C ARG A 85 -10.07 -3.60 10.57
N ARG A 86 -9.90 -2.91 11.69
CA ARG A 86 -9.36 -1.54 11.73
C ARG A 86 -7.91 -1.49 11.28
N GLN A 87 -7.05 -2.39 11.77
CA GLN A 87 -5.65 -2.45 11.34
C GLN A 87 -5.55 -2.70 9.82
N PHE A 88 -6.29 -3.67 9.29
CA PHE A 88 -6.39 -3.94 7.85
C PHE A 88 -6.82 -2.69 7.07
N GLY A 89 -7.87 -1.99 7.52
CA GLY A 89 -8.34 -0.76 6.87
C GLY A 89 -7.28 0.34 6.83
N LEU A 90 -6.49 0.51 7.89
CA LEU A 90 -5.37 1.46 7.91
C LEU A 90 -4.29 1.08 6.90
N LEU A 91 -3.89 -0.20 6.85
CA LEU A 91 -2.88 -0.67 5.89
C LEU A 91 -3.38 -0.56 4.44
N GLN A 92 -4.65 -0.86 4.20
CA GLN A 92 -5.29 -0.68 2.89
C GLN A 92 -5.23 0.77 2.42
N VAL A 93 -5.56 1.72 3.29
CA VAL A 93 -5.46 3.16 2.98
C VAL A 93 -4.02 3.54 2.64
N GLN A 94 -3.03 3.04 3.38
CA GLN A 94 -1.63 3.35 3.11
C GLN A 94 -1.17 2.85 1.73
N VAL A 95 -1.52 1.63 1.33
CA VAL A 95 -1.17 1.10 0.01
C VAL A 95 -1.85 1.90 -1.10
N LEU A 96 -3.12 2.27 -0.93
CA LEU A 96 -3.85 3.10 -1.90
C LEU A 96 -3.24 4.49 -2.06
N GLN A 97 -2.81 5.10 -0.95
CA GLN A 97 -2.10 6.39 -0.99
C GLN A 97 -0.78 6.27 -1.76
N MET A 98 0.00 5.23 -1.52
CA MET A 98 1.24 5.01 -2.26
C MET A 98 1.01 4.84 -3.77
N LEU A 99 -0.05 4.13 -4.16
CA LEU A 99 -0.44 3.98 -5.57
C LEU A 99 -0.86 5.32 -6.20
N ASP A 100 -1.60 6.14 -5.46
CA ASP A 100 -2.01 7.48 -5.93
C ASP A 100 -0.81 8.41 -6.11
N GLU A 101 0.10 8.46 -5.14
CA GLU A 101 1.34 9.24 -5.20
C GLU A 101 2.22 8.83 -6.40
N MET A 102 2.32 7.53 -6.68
CA MET A 102 2.99 7.04 -7.88
C MET A 102 2.28 7.45 -9.17
N GLY A 103 0.95 7.38 -9.20
CA GLY A 103 0.14 7.82 -10.34
C GLY A 103 0.35 9.30 -10.66
N GLN A 104 0.30 10.16 -9.64
CA GLN A 104 0.56 11.59 -9.77
C GLN A 104 1.98 11.86 -10.30
N ARG A 105 2.98 11.12 -9.81
CA ARG A 105 4.36 11.28 -10.24
C ARG A 105 4.57 10.86 -11.70
N LEU A 106 3.94 9.77 -12.12
CA LEU A 106 3.92 9.33 -13.52
C LEU A 106 3.31 10.37 -14.44
N GLU A 107 2.17 10.96 -14.04
CA GLU A 107 1.50 11.98 -14.83
C GLU A 107 2.37 13.24 -14.98
N GLU A 108 3.08 13.66 -13.91
CA GLU A 108 4.02 14.77 -13.94
C GLU A 108 5.18 14.52 -14.94
N VAL A 109 5.75 13.32 -14.92
CA VAL A 109 6.81 12.93 -15.85
C VAL A 109 6.30 12.93 -17.29
N ASN A 110 5.09 12.41 -17.54
CA ASN A 110 4.50 12.38 -18.87
C ASN A 110 4.30 13.80 -19.44
N LYS A 111 3.76 14.73 -18.64
CA LYS A 111 3.60 16.16 -19.04
C LYS A 111 4.94 16.83 -19.38
N ARG A 112 6.01 16.50 -18.65
CA ARG A 112 7.36 17.02 -18.94
C ARG A 112 7.92 16.50 -20.25
N LEU A 113 7.66 15.23 -20.58
CA LEU A 113 8.08 14.64 -21.86
C LEU A 113 7.32 15.25 -23.05
N GLU A 114 6.00 15.44 -22.92
CA GLU A 114 5.17 16.07 -23.96
C GLU A 114 5.60 17.52 -24.23
N SER A 115 5.85 18.30 -23.18
CA SER A 115 6.32 19.70 -23.32
C SER A 115 7.78 19.80 -23.81
N GLY A 116 8.63 18.83 -23.49
CA GLY A 116 9.98 18.71 -24.05
C GLY A 116 9.97 18.42 -25.55
N ASN A 117 9.10 17.52 -26.00
CA ASN A 117 8.95 17.16 -27.42
C ASN A 117 8.43 18.33 -28.27
N GLN A 118 7.52 19.15 -27.74
CA GLN A 118 7.04 20.35 -28.45
C GLN A 118 8.13 21.40 -28.67
N LYS A 119 9.06 21.58 -27.72
CA LYS A 119 10.19 22.52 -27.87
C LYS A 119 11.21 22.06 -28.91
N HIS A 120 11.32 20.76 -29.17
CA HIS A 120 12.27 20.22 -30.15
C HIS A 120 11.75 20.28 -31.60
N MET A 121 10.44 20.36 -31.83
CA MET A 121 9.88 20.52 -33.18
C MET A 121 9.82 21.98 -33.66
N GLY A 122 9.91 22.96 -32.75
CA GLY A 122 9.93 24.40 -33.10
C GLY A 122 11.30 24.93 -33.56
N SER A 123 12.34 24.09 -33.53
CA SER A 123 13.70 24.44 -33.95
C SER A 123 14.12 23.59 -35.15
N ARG A 124 13.52 23.84 -36.31
CA ARG A 124 14.15 23.48 -37.59
C ARG A 124 14.20 24.74 -38.47
N PRO A 125 15.39 25.11 -38.99
CA PRO A 125 15.60 26.30 -39.80
C PRO A 125 14.87 26.27 -41.14
#